data_AF-A0A436G397-F1
#
_entry.id   AF-A0A436G397-F1
#
_cell.length_a   1.000
_cell.length_b   1.000
_cell.length_c   1.000
_cell.angle_alpha   90.00
_cell.angle_beta   90.00
_cell.angle_gamma   90.00
#
_symmetry.space_group_name_H-M   'P 1'
#
loop_
_entity.id
_entity.type
_entity.pdbx_description
1 polymer ?
#
loop_
_entity_poly.entity_id
_entity_poly.type
_entity_poly.pdbx_seq_one_letter_code
_entity_poly.pdbx_strand_id
1 'polypeptide(L)' 'DKDYQLVEESYGSDHLDLVVARGYLCRLLENARVVRYLAQSFPEILSEFQKMTTSAQMPV' A
#
# COMPACT_ATOMS: atom_id res chain seq x y z
N ASP A 1 22.22 -19.93 9.10
CA ASP A 1 22.11 -19.93 7.63
C ASP A 1 20.78 -20.50 7.09
N LYS A 2 19.79 -20.80 7.93
CA LYS A 2 18.45 -21.27 7.47
C LYS A 2 17.37 -20.18 7.50
N ASP A 3 17.73 -18.96 7.90
CA ASP A 3 16.81 -17.85 8.11
C ASP A 3 16.67 -16.94 6.88
N TYR A 4 17.53 -17.12 5.85
CA TYR A 4 17.52 -16.31 4.64
C TYR A 4 16.54 -16.84 3.57
N GLN A 5 16.30 -18.15 3.51
CA GLN A 5 15.47 -18.77 2.48
C GLN A 5 13.95 -18.61 2.75
N LEU A 6 13.55 -18.59 4.02
CA LEU A 6 12.14 -18.34 4.41
C LEU A 6 11.72 -16.89 4.14
N VAL A 7 12.68 -15.97 4.18
CA VAL A 7 12.48 -14.57 3.79
C VAL A 7 12.20 -14.51 2.28
N GLU A 8 12.98 -15.18 1.43
CA GLU A 8 12.76 -15.12 -0.03
C GLU A 8 11.42 -15.71 -0.49
N GLU A 9 10.94 -16.80 0.14
CA GLU A 9 9.68 -17.45 -0.25
C GLU A 9 8.44 -16.64 0.19
N SER A 10 8.48 -15.99 1.36
CA SER A 10 7.41 -15.07 1.80
C SER A 10 7.50 -13.70 1.09
N TYR A 11 8.70 -13.28 0.66
CA TYR A 11 8.87 -12.05 -0.12
C TYR A 11 8.16 -12.09 -1.47
N GLY A 12 7.97 -13.26 -2.08
CA GLY A 12 7.24 -13.39 -3.34
C GLY A 12 5.73 -13.18 -3.19
N SER A 13 5.12 -13.81 -2.18
CA SER A 13 3.65 -13.83 -2.04
C SER A 13 3.12 -12.64 -1.24
N ASP A 14 3.72 -12.30 -0.09
CA ASP A 14 3.29 -11.15 0.72
C ASP A 14 3.50 -9.82 -0.03
N HIS A 15 4.56 -9.73 -0.84
CA HIS A 15 4.81 -8.52 -1.63
C HIS A 15 3.84 -8.39 -2.81
N LEU A 16 3.45 -9.49 -3.46
CA LEU A 16 2.44 -9.45 -4.52
C LEU A 16 1.07 -9.00 -3.99
N ASP A 17 0.66 -9.51 -2.83
CA ASP A 17 -0.58 -9.07 -2.19
C ASP A 17 -0.53 -7.59 -1.81
N LEU A 18 0.60 -7.11 -1.27
CA LEU A 18 0.81 -5.70 -0.98
C LEU A 18 0.85 -4.82 -2.24
N VAL A 19 1.41 -5.30 -3.35
CA VAL A 19 1.43 -4.59 -4.64
C VAL A 19 0.03 -4.49 -5.24
N VAL A 20 -0.76 -5.56 -5.19
CA VAL A 20 -2.15 -5.58 -5.66
C VAL A 20 -3.02 -4.69 -4.76
N ALA A 21 -2.87 -4.81 -3.44
CA ALA A 21 -3.56 -3.95 -2.48
C ALA A 21 -3.20 -2.48 -2.71
N ARG A 22 -1.93 -2.15 -2.91
CA ARG A 22 -1.46 -0.80 -3.23
C ARG A 22 -2.01 -0.30 -4.57
N GLY A 23 -2.03 -1.13 -5.61
CA GLY A 23 -2.63 -0.79 -6.90
C GLY A 23 -4.13 -0.53 -6.80
N TYR A 24 -4.83 -1.29 -5.95
CA TYR A 24 -6.23 -1.05 -5.65
C TYR A 24 -6.44 0.23 -4.85
N LEU A 25 -5.60 0.48 -3.84
CA LEU A 25 -5.62 1.73 -3.07
C LEU A 25 -5.32 2.95 -3.94
N CYS A 26 -4.37 2.87 -4.88
CA CYS A 26 -4.16 3.90 -5.90
C CYS A 26 -5.46 4.23 -6.64
N ARG A 27 -6.10 3.21 -7.23
CA ARG A 27 -7.36 3.39 -7.98
C ARG A 27 -8.50 3.89 -7.10
N LEU A 28 -8.52 3.50 -5.83
CA LEU A 28 -9.50 3.96 -4.85
C LEU A 28 -9.29 5.44 -4.52
N LEU A 29 -8.03 5.87 -4.36
CA LEU A 29 -7.64 7.25 -4.08
C LEU A 29 -7.72 8.17 -5.31
N GLU A 30 -7.72 7.63 -6.54
CA GLU A 30 -8.04 8.39 -7.76
C GLU A 30 -9.51 8.86 -7.78
N ASN A 31 -10.39 8.22 -6.99
CA ASN A 31 -11.78 8.64 -6.88
C ASN A 31 -11.96 9.74 -5.83
N ALA A 32 -12.11 10.99 -6.30
CA ALA A 32 -12.29 12.17 -5.45
C ALA A 32 -13.46 12.05 -4.44
N ARG A 33 -14.53 11.29 -4.75
CA ARG A 33 -15.63 11.07 -3.78
C ARG A 33 -15.18 10.19 -2.62
N VAL A 34 -14.40 9.16 -2.91
CA VAL A 34 -13.87 8.23 -1.90
C VAL A 34 -12.85 8.92 -1.02
N VAL A 35 -11.93 9.70 -1.62
CA VAL A 35 -10.99 10.54 -0.88
C VAL A 35 -11.72 11.53 0.03
N ARG A 36 -12.76 12.20 -0.48
CA ARG A 36 -13.54 13.15 0.32
C ARG A 36 -14.27 12.46 1.47
N TYR A 37 -14.82 11.28 1.25
CA TYR A 37 -15.47 10.49 2.30
C TYR A 37 -14.48 10.05 3.37
N LEU A 38 -13.33 9.49 2.97
CA LEU A 38 -12.25 9.10 3.87
C LEU A 38 -11.69 10.31 4.63
N ALA A 39 -11.51 11.46 3.98
CA ALA A 39 -11.05 12.68 4.64
C ALA A 39 -12.05 13.19 5.71
N GLN A 40 -13.36 12.95 5.51
CA GLN A 40 -14.40 13.40 6.44
C GLN A 40 -14.67 12.42 7.58
N SER A 41 -14.60 11.11 7.32
CA SER A 41 -14.92 10.07 8.31
C SER A 41 -13.69 9.43 8.94
N PHE A 42 -12.59 9.28 8.19
CA PHE A 42 -11.38 8.54 8.60
C PHE A 42 -10.08 9.17 8.07
N PRO A 43 -9.74 10.41 8.49
CA PRO A 43 -8.58 11.13 7.96
C PRO A 43 -7.24 10.44 8.27
N GLU A 44 -7.12 9.71 9.38
CA GLU A 44 -5.92 8.91 9.69
C GLU A 44 -5.70 7.78 8.68
N ILE A 45 -6.75 7.05 8.31
CA ILE A 45 -6.67 5.97 7.32
C ILE A 45 -6.29 6.54 5.94
N LEU A 46 -6.85 7.69 5.58
CA LEU A 46 -6.48 8.39 4.34
C LEU A 46 -4.97 8.70 4.31
N SER A 47 -4.43 9.22 5.41
CA SER A 47 -3.01 9.56 5.54
C SER A 47 -2.12 8.33 5.38
N GLU A 48 -2.49 7.21 6.02
CA GLU A 48 -1.76 5.95 5.88
C GLU A 48 -1.83 5.40 4.45
N PHE A 49 -2.99 5.44 3.79
CA PHE A 49 -3.11 5.02 2.38
C PHE A 49 -2.30 5.90 1.43
N GLN A 50 -2.25 7.22 1.67
CA GLN A 50 -1.38 8.12 0.90
C GLN A 50 0.10 7.82 1.13
N LYS A 51 0.52 7.54 2.38
CA LYS A 51 1.90 7.13 2.67
C LYS A 51 2.26 5.81 2.00
N MET A 52 1.41 4.78 2.09
CA MET A 52 1.62 3.49 1.42
C MET A 52 1.68 3.63 -0.11
N THR A 53 0.88 4.54 -0.66
CA THR A 53 0.90 4.86 -2.09
C THR A 53 2.13 5.69 -2.48
N THR A 54 2.71 6.46 -1.58
CA THR A 54 3.90 7.30 -1.87
C THR A 54 5.22 6.55 -1.65
N SER A 55 5.26 5.62 -0.69
CA SER A 55 6.50 4.98 -0.21
C SER A 55 7.17 3.97 -1.16
N ALA A 56 6.54 3.58 -2.27
CA ALA A 56 7.23 2.75 -3.27
C ALA A 56 8.13 3.57 -4.22
N GLN A 57 8.16 4.90 -4.10
CA GLN A 57 9.16 5.71 -4.79
C GLN A 57 10.39 5.84 -3.87
N MET A 58 11.20 4.78 -3.82
CA MET A 58 12.59 4.92 -3.35
C MET A 58 13.31 5.80 -4.40
N PRO A 59 13.90 6.95 -4.02
CA PRO A 59 14.76 7.68 -4.93
C PRO A 59 16.01 6.84 -5.17
N VAL A 60 16.26 6.56 -6.46
CA VAL A 60 17.52 6.01 -6.96
C VAL A 60 18.70 6.90 -6.63
#